data_AF-A0A1M6AP15-F1
#
_entry.id   AF-A0A1M6AP15-F1
#
_cell.length_a   1.000
_cell.length_b   1.000
_cell.length_c   1.000
_cell.angle_alpha   90.00
_cell.angle_beta   90.00
_cell.angle_gamma   90.00
#
_symmetry.space_group_name_H-M   'P 1'
#
loop_
_entity.id
_entity.type
_entity.pdbx_description
1 polymer ?
#
loop_
_entity_poly.entity_id
_entity_poly.type
_entity_poly.pdbx_seq_one_letter_code
_entity_poly.pdbx_strand_id
1 'polypeptide(L)'
;MGFNRSINFIIDIFIKIPDKLFGIFYFYNMKIGYTLTEITWKLHLKLAIITTIGYGVILYAIQFISPLEKQSLTSIAFQSIFFGLVFGLGFTYLLQKKSKQITNFFTKNTESVSLDKIIYEGPANLYRGIEAVGGKIFLTETHLIFNSHKLNIQKGTTKIPYTSIQELLPCKTAKIVDNGLKVITKEGKTFQFVVNERETWVQHLREFMK
;
A
#
# COMPACT_ATOMS: atom_id res chain seq x y z
N MET A 1 -21.46 17.34 -22.26
CA MET A 1 -21.79 16.70 -20.96
C MET A 1 -20.94 15.46 -20.62
N GLY A 2 -20.15 14.87 -21.55
CA GLY A 2 -19.38 13.63 -21.27
C GLY A 2 -18.05 13.82 -20.52
N PHE A 3 -17.35 14.95 -20.70
CA PHE A 3 -15.99 15.15 -20.16
C PHE A 3 -15.95 15.16 -18.63
N ASN A 4 -16.92 15.81 -17.97
CA ASN A 4 -17.01 15.83 -16.50
C ASN A 4 -17.39 14.47 -15.90
N ARG A 5 -18.13 13.61 -16.61
CA ARG A 5 -18.43 12.25 -16.13
C ARG A 5 -17.20 11.35 -16.20
N SER A 6 -16.42 11.43 -17.27
CA SER A 6 -15.18 10.66 -17.42
C SER A 6 -14.12 11.10 -16.41
N ILE A 7 -14.00 12.39 -16.14
CA ILE A 7 -13.11 12.92 -15.10
C ILE A 7 -13.56 12.48 -13.71
N ASN A 8 -14.86 12.58 -13.39
CA ASN A 8 -15.36 12.13 -12.09
C ASN A 8 -15.23 10.62 -11.91
N PHE A 9 -15.37 9.82 -12.97
CA PHE A 9 -15.13 8.37 -12.93
C PHE A 9 -13.65 8.03 -12.73
N ILE A 10 -12.74 8.73 -13.42
CA ILE A 10 -11.29 8.58 -13.20
C ILE A 10 -10.92 9.04 -11.80
N ILE A 11 -11.45 10.17 -11.33
CA ILE A 11 -11.25 10.66 -9.97
C ILE A 11 -11.79 9.65 -8.94
N ASP A 12 -12.97 9.07 -9.13
CA ASP A 12 -13.53 8.04 -8.25
C ASP A 12 -12.69 6.76 -8.25
N ILE A 13 -12.14 6.38 -9.40
CA ILE A 13 -11.18 5.27 -9.52
C ILE A 13 -9.88 5.59 -8.78
N PHE A 14 -9.32 6.80 -8.94
CA PHE A 14 -8.09 7.20 -8.27
C PHE A 14 -8.28 7.45 -6.75
N ILE A 15 -9.45 7.93 -6.32
CA ILE A 15 -9.83 8.12 -4.91
C ILE A 15 -10.18 6.79 -4.24
N LYS A 16 -10.57 5.75 -4.98
CA LYS A 16 -10.82 4.39 -4.45
C LYS A 16 -9.66 3.40 -4.62
N ILE A 17 -8.66 3.72 -5.44
CA ILE A 17 -7.37 3.00 -5.56
C ILE A 17 -6.22 3.56 -4.68
N PRO A 18 -6.38 4.37 -3.60
CA PRO A 18 -5.22 4.83 -2.83
C PRO A 18 -4.49 3.64 -2.22
N ASP A 19 -5.18 2.78 -1.47
CA ASP A 19 -4.47 1.92 -0.52
C ASP A 19 -3.61 0.82 -1.16
N LYS A 20 -3.99 0.30 -2.32
CA LYS A 20 -3.18 -0.73 -3.00
C LYS A 20 -1.94 -0.16 -3.68
N LEU A 21 -2.10 0.95 -4.41
CA LEU A 21 -1.00 1.55 -5.16
C LEU A 21 -0.09 2.37 -4.23
N PHE A 22 -0.69 3.16 -3.33
CA PHE A 22 0.07 3.77 -2.24
C PHE A 22 0.71 2.69 -1.38
N GLY A 23 -0.02 1.67 -0.92
CA GLY A 23 0.58 0.62 -0.07
C GLY A 23 1.80 -0.05 -0.68
N ILE A 24 1.77 -0.38 -1.98
CA ILE A 24 2.96 -0.91 -2.66
C ILE A 24 4.08 0.14 -2.72
N PHE A 25 3.77 1.39 -3.07
CA PHE A 25 4.76 2.47 -3.19
C PHE A 25 5.37 2.91 -1.85
N TYR A 26 4.54 2.92 -0.81
CA TYR A 26 4.83 3.37 0.56
C TYR A 26 5.70 2.34 1.27
N PHE A 27 5.37 1.05 1.19
CA PHE A 27 6.12 -0.01 1.87
C PHE A 27 7.35 -0.50 1.07
N TYR A 28 7.43 -0.23 -0.25
CA TYR A 28 8.65 -0.52 -1.00
C TYR A 28 9.84 0.35 -0.57
N ASN A 29 9.56 1.50 0.04
CA ASN A 29 10.55 2.52 0.34
C ASN A 29 10.44 2.98 1.80
N MET A 30 10.41 2.09 2.79
CA MET A 30 10.60 2.48 4.19
C MET A 30 11.72 1.68 4.86
N LYS A 31 12.61 2.37 5.59
CA LYS A 31 13.53 1.76 6.57
C LYS A 31 13.14 2.25 7.95
N ILE A 32 13.11 1.35 8.93
CA ILE A 32 12.86 1.49 10.36
C ILE A 32 11.74 2.49 10.70
N GLY A 33 10.56 2.00 11.08
CA GLY A 33 9.46 2.86 11.48
C GLY A 33 8.98 3.80 10.36
N TYR A 34 8.61 5.04 10.68
CA TYR A 34 7.92 5.99 9.79
C TYR A 34 8.79 6.68 8.73
N THR A 35 10.07 6.33 8.60
CA THR A 35 10.99 6.96 7.66
C THR A 35 10.93 6.33 6.28
N LEU A 36 10.47 7.09 5.28
CA LEU A 36 10.64 6.69 3.88
C LEU A 36 12.13 6.55 3.56
N THR A 37 12.54 5.41 3.03
CA THR A 37 13.83 5.22 2.35
C THR A 37 13.92 6.26 1.24
N GLU A 38 15.11 6.85 1.09
CA GLU A 38 15.35 7.70 -0.05
C GLU A 38 15.18 6.90 -1.33
N ILE A 39 14.23 7.31 -2.16
CA ILE A 39 13.97 6.67 -3.44
C ILE A 39 15.19 6.96 -4.31
N THR A 40 15.90 5.91 -4.72
CA THR A 40 17.07 6.09 -5.58
C THR A 40 16.66 6.62 -6.95
N TRP A 41 17.52 7.43 -7.58
CA TRP A 41 17.22 8.00 -8.90
C TRP A 41 16.96 6.92 -9.97
N LYS A 42 17.58 5.74 -9.82
CA LYS A 42 17.30 4.55 -10.66
C LYS A 42 15.85 4.08 -10.52
N LEU A 43 15.28 4.12 -9.31
CA LEU A 43 13.91 3.72 -9.06
C LEU A 43 12.91 4.76 -9.62
N HIS A 44 13.18 6.05 -9.44
CA HIS A 44 12.39 7.13 -10.08
C HIS A 44 12.30 6.93 -11.59
N LEU A 45 13.44 6.66 -12.25
CA LEU A 45 13.49 6.41 -13.68
C LEU A 45 12.71 5.15 -14.08
N LYS A 46 12.89 4.05 -13.34
CA LYS A 46 12.16 2.80 -13.59
C LYS A 46 10.65 2.99 -13.49
N LEU A 47 10.19 3.74 -12.49
CA LEU A 47 8.78 4.06 -12.30
C LEU A 47 8.23 4.93 -13.42
N ALA A 48 8.96 5.96 -13.85
CA ALA A 48 8.56 6.79 -15.00
C ALA A 48 8.38 5.98 -16.29
N ILE A 49 9.26 5.01 -16.55
CA ILE A 49 9.13 4.12 -17.71
C ILE A 49 7.89 3.23 -17.58
N ILE A 50 7.69 2.59 -16.42
CA ILE A 50 6.55 1.70 -16.18
C ILE A 50 5.22 2.46 -16.30
N THR A 51 5.12 3.67 -15.74
CA THR A 51 3.91 4.49 -15.82
C THR A 51 3.66 5.02 -17.23
N THR A 52 4.71 5.38 -17.97
CA THR A 52 4.60 5.76 -19.40
C THR A 52 3.99 4.61 -20.21
N ILE A 53 4.56 3.41 -20.10
CA ILE A 53 4.10 2.24 -20.86
C ILE A 53 2.68 1.85 -20.43
N GLY A 54 2.44 1.75 -19.12
CA GLY A 54 1.14 1.34 -18.59
C GLY A 54 0.02 2.30 -18.99
N TYR A 55 0.25 3.61 -18.89
CA TYR A 55 -0.75 4.62 -19.27
C TYR A 55 -1.01 4.61 -20.77
N GLY A 56 0.04 4.46 -21.60
CA GLY A 56 -0.11 4.35 -23.05
C GLY A 56 -0.92 3.13 -23.48
N VAL A 57 -0.69 1.97 -22.84
CA VAL A 57 -1.48 0.75 -23.09
C VAL A 57 -2.95 0.96 -22.73
N ILE A 58 -3.23 1.61 -21.60
CA ILE A 58 -4.61 1.92 -21.19
C ILE A 58 -5.28 2.88 -22.18
N LEU A 59 -4.60 3.96 -22.57
CA LEU A 59 -5.10 4.93 -23.55
C LEU A 59 -5.28 4.34 -24.95
N TYR A 60 -4.48 3.35 -25.33
CA TYR A 60 -4.67 2.62 -26.57
C TYR A 60 -5.87 1.64 -26.47
N ALA A 61 -5.98 0.91 -25.37
CA ALA A 61 -7.07 -0.04 -25.14
C ALA A 61 -8.45 0.66 -25.08
N ILE A 62 -8.53 1.84 -24.49
CA ILE A 62 -9.81 2.58 -24.38
C ILE A 62 -10.34 3.01 -25.76
N GLN A 63 -9.49 3.11 -26.78
CA GLN A 63 -9.91 3.40 -28.17
C GLN A 63 -10.85 2.32 -28.73
N PHE A 64 -10.78 1.09 -28.22
CA PHE A 64 -11.66 -0.01 -28.62
C PHE A 64 -12.98 -0.03 -27.85
N ILE A 65 -13.07 0.67 -26.71
CA ILE A 65 -14.22 0.64 -25.80
C ILE A 65 -15.08 1.91 -25.97
N SER A 66 -14.46 3.06 -26.19
CA SER A 66 -15.13 4.35 -26.32
C SER A 66 -14.86 4.95 -27.71
N PRO A 67 -15.72 4.70 -28.71
CA PRO A 67 -15.52 5.19 -30.08
C PRO A 67 -15.74 6.70 -30.24
N LEU A 68 -16.12 7.41 -29.17
CA LEU A 68 -16.64 8.79 -29.29
C LEU A 68 -15.58 9.81 -29.72
N GLU A 69 -14.29 9.61 -29.44
CA GLU A 69 -13.19 10.38 -30.05
C GLU A 69 -11.92 9.52 -30.11
N LYS A 70 -11.57 9.05 -31.32
CA LYS A 70 -10.32 8.31 -31.53
C LYS A 70 -9.13 9.26 -31.41
N GLN A 71 -8.20 8.95 -30.52
CA GLN A 71 -6.96 9.70 -30.38
C GLN A 71 -5.92 9.20 -31.39
N SER A 72 -5.13 10.12 -31.95
CA SER A 72 -3.98 9.74 -32.77
C SER A 72 -2.90 9.07 -31.91
N LEU A 73 -2.11 8.17 -32.52
CA LEU A 73 -0.98 7.54 -31.84
C LEU A 73 0.02 8.56 -31.29
N THR A 74 0.23 9.67 -32.00
CA THR A 74 1.09 10.77 -31.56
C THR A 74 0.55 11.42 -30.28
N SER A 75 -0.76 11.63 -30.17
CA SER A 75 -1.39 12.21 -28.98
C SER A 75 -1.27 11.27 -27.78
N ILE A 76 -1.51 9.96 -27.99
CA ILE A 76 -1.35 8.94 -26.95
C ILE A 76 0.10 8.89 -26.47
N ALA A 77 1.07 8.89 -27.39
CA ALA A 77 2.50 8.88 -27.05
C ALA A 77 2.89 10.12 -26.23
N PHE A 78 2.47 11.31 -26.67
CA PHE A 78 2.76 12.56 -25.97
C PHE A 78 2.18 12.56 -24.55
N GLN A 79 0.90 12.22 -24.40
CA GLN A 79 0.24 12.14 -23.08
C GLN A 79 0.91 11.11 -22.17
N SER A 80 1.32 9.97 -22.71
CA SER A 80 1.95 8.90 -21.93
C SER A 80 3.33 9.29 -21.42
N ILE A 81 4.15 9.93 -22.26
CA ILE A 81 5.46 10.45 -21.86
C ILE A 81 5.28 11.56 -20.82
N PHE A 82 4.37 12.51 -21.08
CA PHE A 82 4.08 13.59 -20.13
C PHE A 82 3.62 13.04 -18.78
N PHE A 83 2.68 12.09 -18.79
CA PHE A 83 2.20 11.42 -17.58
C PHE A 83 3.32 10.70 -16.84
N GLY A 84 4.16 9.94 -17.57
CA GLY A 84 5.29 9.24 -16.99
C GLY A 84 6.33 10.16 -16.35
N LEU A 85 6.63 11.31 -16.96
CA LEU A 85 7.55 12.30 -16.38
C LEU A 85 6.94 12.96 -15.13
N VAL A 86 5.71 13.45 -15.23
CA VAL A 86 5.02 14.12 -14.12
C VAL A 86 4.82 13.17 -12.94
N PHE A 87 4.29 11.98 -13.18
CA PHE A 87 3.97 11.03 -12.12
C PHE A 87 5.16 10.18 -11.68
N GLY A 88 6.06 9.82 -12.60
CA GLY A 88 7.22 8.98 -12.29
C GLY A 88 8.36 9.72 -11.63
N LEU A 89 8.58 11.00 -11.99
CA LEU A 89 9.67 11.83 -11.44
C LEU A 89 9.13 12.92 -10.51
N GLY A 90 8.20 13.75 -11.00
CA GLY A 90 7.71 14.92 -10.26
C GLY A 90 6.94 14.54 -9.00
N PHE A 91 5.91 13.71 -9.15
CA PHE A 91 5.05 13.29 -8.05
C PHE A 91 5.80 12.44 -7.00
N THR A 92 6.66 11.53 -7.43
CA THR A 92 7.46 10.70 -6.53
C THR A 92 8.43 11.53 -5.70
N TYR A 93 9.08 12.54 -6.31
CA TYR A 93 9.89 13.53 -5.61
C TYR A 93 9.06 14.33 -4.57
N LEU A 94 7.87 14.80 -4.96
CA LEU A 94 6.98 15.53 -4.05
C LEU A 94 6.53 14.68 -2.86
N LEU A 95 6.15 13.42 -3.10
CA LEU A 95 5.77 12.47 -2.05
C LEU A 95 6.92 12.23 -1.06
N GLN A 96 8.15 12.07 -1.57
CA GLN A 96 9.32 11.91 -0.71
C GLN A 96 9.53 13.15 0.17
N LYS A 97 9.46 14.36 -0.42
CA LYS A 97 9.63 15.62 0.33
C LYS A 97 8.54 15.83 1.38
N LYS A 98 7.31 15.39 1.10
CA LYS A 98 6.14 15.51 2.01
C LYS A 98 5.85 14.26 2.83
N SER A 99 6.74 13.27 2.79
CA SER A 99 6.62 11.98 3.47
C SER A 99 6.11 12.09 4.91
N LYS A 100 6.79 12.88 5.74
CA LYS A 100 6.45 13.02 7.16
C LYS A 100 5.04 13.56 7.36
N GLN A 101 4.60 14.50 6.51
CA GLN A 101 3.26 15.07 6.59
C GLN A 101 2.19 14.02 6.24
N ILE A 102 2.45 13.23 5.20
CA ILE A 102 1.56 12.14 4.76
C ILE A 102 1.46 11.08 5.85
N THR A 103 2.60 10.64 6.39
CA THR A 103 2.65 9.68 7.49
C THR A 103 1.87 10.20 8.69
N ASN A 104 2.09 11.45 9.11
CA ASN A 104 1.38 12.04 10.25
C ASN A 104 -0.14 12.12 10.02
N PHE A 105 -0.57 12.40 8.78
CA PHE A 105 -1.97 12.39 8.41
C PHE A 105 -2.60 11.00 8.61
N PHE A 106 -1.95 9.94 8.13
CA PHE A 106 -2.45 8.58 8.32
C PHE A 106 -2.40 8.12 9.77
N THR A 107 -1.31 8.43 10.49
CA THR A 107 -1.17 8.11 11.91
C THR A 107 -2.29 8.75 12.73
N LYS A 108 -2.58 10.05 12.53
CA LYS A 108 -3.68 10.77 13.21
C LYS A 108 -5.06 10.19 12.87
N ASN A 109 -5.20 9.63 11.67
CA ASN A 109 -6.43 9.00 11.18
C ASN A 109 -6.49 7.49 11.43
N THR A 110 -5.60 6.94 12.26
CA THR A 110 -5.75 5.58 12.79
C THR A 110 -6.83 5.60 13.89
N GLU A 111 -7.64 4.55 13.98
CA GLU A 111 -8.55 4.42 15.12
C GLU A 111 -7.74 4.35 16.44
N SER A 112 -8.25 4.98 17.50
CA SER A 112 -7.62 4.92 18.82
C SER A 112 -8.01 3.60 19.49
N VAL A 113 -7.04 2.77 19.84
CA VAL A 113 -7.25 1.55 20.61
C VAL A 113 -6.61 1.73 21.98
N SER A 114 -7.39 1.55 23.05
CA SER A 114 -6.83 1.42 24.40
C SER A 114 -6.11 0.06 24.45
N LEU A 115 -4.78 0.11 24.54
CA LEU A 115 -3.90 -1.04 24.61
C LEU A 115 -3.14 -1.00 25.93
N ASP A 116 -3.21 -2.10 26.68
CA ASP A 116 -2.68 -2.16 28.04
C ASP A 116 -1.17 -1.89 28.10
N LYS A 117 -0.42 -2.41 27.10
CA LYS A 117 1.01 -2.12 26.92
C LYS A 117 1.48 -2.47 25.50
N ILE A 118 2.11 -1.51 24.84
CA ILE A 118 2.68 -1.68 23.49
C ILE A 118 4.18 -1.95 23.63
N ILE A 119 4.63 -3.08 23.08
CA ILE A 119 6.04 -3.50 23.08
C ILE A 119 6.73 -3.05 21.79
N TYR A 120 6.04 -3.22 20.67
CA TYR A 120 6.54 -2.82 19.36
C TYR A 120 5.37 -2.40 18.49
N GLU A 121 5.58 -1.42 17.61
CA GLU A 121 4.53 -0.93 16.72
C GLU A 121 5.09 -0.40 15.41
N GLY A 122 4.27 -0.44 14.36
CA GLY A 122 4.65 0.11 13.08
C GLY A 122 3.49 0.19 12.09
N PRO A 123 3.67 0.88 10.96
CA PRO A 123 2.71 0.85 9.88
C PRO A 123 2.62 -0.56 9.29
N ALA A 124 1.42 -0.97 8.92
CA ALA A 124 1.18 -2.21 8.19
C ALA A 124 -0.05 -2.09 7.29
N ASN A 125 -0.14 -2.98 6.31
CA ASN A 125 -1.41 -3.28 5.66
C ASN A 125 -1.86 -4.69 6.04
N LEU A 126 -3.17 -4.91 6.13
CA LEU A 126 -3.76 -6.24 6.27
C LEU A 126 -4.60 -6.54 5.03
N TYR A 127 -4.37 -7.69 4.40
CA TYR A 127 -5.27 -8.16 3.35
C TYR A 127 -6.61 -8.60 3.94
N ARG A 128 -7.69 -8.04 3.41
CA ARG A 128 -9.08 -8.41 3.69
C ARG A 128 -9.78 -8.72 2.37
N GLY A 129 -9.80 -10.01 2.04
CA GLY A 129 -10.20 -10.48 0.72
C GLY A 129 -9.25 -9.97 -0.36
N ILE A 130 -9.79 -9.27 -1.36
CA ILE A 130 -9.00 -8.71 -2.46
C ILE A 130 -8.33 -7.37 -2.11
N GLU A 131 -8.70 -6.70 -1.01
CA GLU A 131 -8.22 -5.38 -0.62
C GLU A 131 -7.08 -5.49 0.40
N ALA A 132 -6.08 -4.61 0.33
CA ALA A 132 -5.11 -4.42 1.39
C ALA A 132 -5.47 -3.12 2.11
N VAL A 133 -5.85 -3.20 3.39
CA VAL A 133 -6.27 -2.04 4.17
C VAL A 133 -5.09 -1.49 4.97
N GLY A 134 -4.85 -0.19 4.86
CA GLY A 134 -3.76 0.48 5.58
C GLY A 134 -4.07 0.68 7.07
N GLY A 135 -3.06 0.58 7.92
CA GLY A 135 -3.23 0.76 9.35
C GLY A 135 -1.93 0.68 10.13
N LYS A 136 -2.09 0.37 11.42
CA LYS A 136 -0.99 0.21 12.37
C LYS A 136 -1.08 -1.16 13.01
N ILE A 137 0.06 -1.83 13.11
CA ILE A 137 0.20 -3.11 13.78
C ILE A 137 0.98 -2.91 15.09
N PHE A 138 0.60 -3.67 16.11
CA PHE A 138 1.10 -3.57 17.47
C PHE A 138 1.40 -4.96 18.01
N LEU A 139 2.55 -5.11 18.65
CA LEU A 139 2.84 -6.20 19.57
C LEU A 139 2.52 -5.72 20.97
N THR A 140 1.67 -6.47 21.65
CA THR A 140 1.40 -6.32 23.08
C THR A 140 1.97 -7.53 23.82
N GLU A 141 1.78 -7.62 25.14
CA GLU A 141 2.22 -8.80 25.90
C GLU A 141 1.46 -10.07 25.54
N THR A 142 0.23 -9.96 25.03
CA THR A 142 -0.67 -11.11 24.83
C THR A 142 -1.17 -11.28 23.39
N HIS A 143 -1.13 -10.22 22.59
CA HIS A 143 -1.72 -10.20 21.25
C HIS A 143 -0.87 -9.47 20.22
N LEU A 144 -0.93 -9.99 18.98
CA LEU A 144 -0.69 -9.23 17.77
C LEU A 144 -1.98 -8.49 17.40
N ILE A 145 -1.93 -7.16 17.33
CA ILE A 145 -3.11 -6.32 17.07
C ILE A 145 -2.86 -5.50 15.82
N PHE A 146 -3.82 -5.50 14.90
CA PHE A 146 -3.84 -4.61 13.75
C PHE A 146 -5.05 -3.69 13.83
N ASN A 147 -4.85 -2.43 13.50
CA ASN A 147 -5.90 -1.43 13.49
C ASN A 147 -5.87 -0.60 12.22
N SER A 148 -6.96 -0.61 11.46
CA SER A 148 -7.07 0.10 10.19
C SER A 148 -7.22 1.62 10.37
N HIS A 149 -6.88 2.38 9.34
CA HIS A 149 -7.22 3.79 9.26
C HIS A 149 -8.73 4.03 9.10
N LYS A 150 -9.21 5.16 9.63
CA LYS A 150 -10.61 5.59 9.59
C LYS A 150 -11.14 5.86 8.18
N LEU A 151 -10.24 6.05 7.21
CA LEU A 151 -10.58 6.38 5.83
C LEU A 151 -10.83 5.14 4.95
N ASN A 152 -10.43 3.94 5.41
CA ASN A 152 -10.54 2.73 4.62
C ASN A 152 -12.01 2.31 4.44
N ILE A 153 -12.30 1.57 3.37
CA ILE A 153 -13.63 0.99 3.17
C ILE A 153 -13.88 -0.11 4.21
N GLN A 154 -12.93 -1.03 4.35
CA GLN A 154 -12.97 -2.10 5.34
C GLN A 154 -12.20 -1.69 6.61
N LYS A 155 -12.93 -1.25 7.65
CA LYS A 155 -12.37 -0.74 8.92
C LYS A 155 -12.40 -1.76 10.06
N GLY A 156 -11.81 -1.41 11.20
CA GLY A 156 -11.88 -2.15 12.46
C GLY A 156 -10.58 -2.82 12.87
N THR A 157 -10.55 -3.24 14.13
CA THR A 157 -9.41 -3.88 14.78
C THR A 157 -9.41 -5.40 14.59
N THR A 158 -8.23 -5.97 14.36
CA THR A 158 -7.99 -7.42 14.35
C THR A 158 -7.05 -7.74 15.51
N LYS A 159 -7.50 -8.60 16.45
CA LYS A 159 -6.69 -9.05 17.59
C LYS A 159 -6.42 -10.54 17.44
N ILE A 160 -5.15 -10.92 17.50
CA ILE A 160 -4.71 -12.31 17.34
C ILE A 160 -3.90 -12.68 18.60
N PRO A 161 -4.45 -13.49 19.52
CA PRO A 161 -3.71 -13.97 20.68
C PRO A 161 -2.52 -14.79 20.24
N TYR A 162 -1.34 -14.62 20.85
CA TYR A 162 -0.15 -15.40 20.46
C TYR A 162 -0.36 -16.91 20.61
N THR A 163 -1.11 -17.32 21.63
CA THR A 163 -1.50 -18.72 21.88
C THR A 163 -2.34 -19.34 20.75
N SER A 164 -3.00 -18.51 19.93
CA SER A 164 -3.78 -18.95 18.78
C SER A 164 -2.95 -19.10 17.50
N ILE A 165 -1.73 -18.54 17.46
CA ILE A 165 -0.86 -18.58 16.28
C ILE A 165 -0.24 -19.97 16.20
N GLN A 166 -0.35 -20.60 15.04
CA GLN A 166 0.28 -21.88 14.72
C GLN A 166 1.58 -21.65 13.95
N GLU A 167 1.56 -20.76 12.97
CA GLU A 167 2.68 -20.60 12.05
C GLU A 167 2.82 -19.14 11.57
N LEU A 168 4.08 -18.74 11.36
CA LEU A 168 4.46 -17.50 10.72
C LEU A 168 5.16 -17.83 9.39
N LEU A 169 4.56 -17.40 8.29
CA LEU A 169 5.08 -17.64 6.95
C LEU A 169 5.48 -16.32 6.28
N PRO A 170 6.79 -16.03 6.17
CA PRO A 170 7.28 -14.95 5.34
C PRO A 170 6.88 -15.15 3.87
N CYS A 171 6.33 -14.14 3.22
CA CYS A 171 5.90 -14.21 1.82
C CYS A 171 6.18 -12.93 1.03
N LYS A 172 5.93 -12.97 -0.28
CA LYS A 172 6.06 -11.82 -1.18
C LYS A 172 4.72 -11.12 -1.41
N THR A 173 4.71 -9.79 -1.32
CA THR A 173 3.59 -8.98 -1.79
C THR A 173 3.63 -8.89 -3.31
N ALA A 174 2.47 -9.16 -3.94
CA ALA A 174 2.33 -9.22 -5.39
C ALA A 174 3.37 -10.11 -6.10
N LYS A 175 3.93 -11.12 -5.40
CA LYS A 175 5.04 -11.99 -5.85
C LYS A 175 6.37 -11.28 -6.14
N ILE A 176 6.50 -10.00 -5.80
CA ILE A 176 7.65 -9.17 -6.17
C ILE A 176 8.45 -8.72 -4.95
N VAL A 177 7.79 -8.28 -3.88
CA VAL A 177 8.43 -7.60 -2.74
C VAL A 177 8.43 -8.48 -1.50
N ASP A 178 9.59 -8.71 -0.89
CA ASP A 178 9.78 -9.55 0.31
C ASP A 178 9.35 -8.85 1.62
N ASN A 179 8.11 -8.36 1.65
CA ASN A 179 7.56 -7.60 2.77
C ASN A 179 6.21 -8.15 3.28
N GLY A 180 5.81 -9.35 2.84
CA GLY A 180 4.58 -10.01 3.28
C GLY A 180 4.82 -10.95 4.46
N LEU A 181 3.91 -10.96 5.43
CA LEU A 181 3.91 -11.90 6.56
C LEU A 181 2.54 -12.54 6.71
N LYS A 182 2.45 -13.85 6.54
CA LYS A 182 1.24 -14.62 6.84
C LYS A 182 1.30 -15.14 8.27
N VAL A 183 0.26 -14.86 9.03
CA VAL A 183 0.01 -15.41 10.36
C VAL A 183 -1.13 -16.42 10.23
N ILE A 184 -0.83 -17.69 10.49
CA ILE A 184 -1.80 -18.78 10.41
C ILE A 184 -2.17 -19.18 11.84
N THR A 185 -3.45 -19.21 12.15
CA THR A 185 -3.95 -19.64 13.46
C THR A 185 -4.17 -21.15 13.51
N LYS A 186 -4.23 -21.71 14.71
CA LYS A 186 -4.55 -23.12 14.97
C LYS A 186 -5.91 -23.56 14.41
N GLU A 187 -6.81 -22.61 14.17
CA GLU A 187 -8.12 -22.82 13.53
C GLU A 187 -8.06 -22.76 11.99
N GLY A 188 -6.87 -22.59 11.40
CA GLY A 188 -6.67 -22.47 9.96
C GLY A 188 -6.96 -21.08 9.38
N LYS A 189 -7.27 -20.06 10.20
CA LYS A 189 -7.45 -18.68 9.70
C LYS A 189 -6.10 -18.09 9.31
N THR A 190 -6.05 -17.45 8.15
CA THR A 190 -4.84 -16.80 7.64
C THR A 190 -5.00 -15.29 7.60
N PHE A 191 -4.08 -14.57 8.23
CA PHE A 191 -3.96 -13.12 8.16
C PHE A 191 -2.69 -12.76 7.40
N GLN A 192 -2.82 -12.10 6.25
CA GLN A 192 -1.67 -11.69 5.46
C GLN A 192 -1.42 -10.20 5.66
N PHE A 193 -0.32 -9.89 6.34
CA PHE A 193 0.17 -8.56 6.54
C PHE A 193 1.19 -8.16 5.48
N VAL A 194 1.27 -6.87 5.20
CA VAL A 194 2.40 -6.22 4.52
C VAL A 194 3.04 -5.30 5.56
N VAL A 195 4.30 -5.56 5.89
CA VAL A 195 5.03 -4.86 6.94
C VAL A 195 6.39 -4.42 6.43
N ASN A 196 6.90 -3.32 6.98
CA ASN A 196 8.32 -3.02 6.82
C ASN A 196 9.14 -3.93 7.75
N GLU A 197 10.37 -4.27 7.34
CA GLU A 197 11.30 -5.03 8.19
C GLU A 197 10.71 -6.34 8.69
N ARG A 198 10.13 -7.11 7.76
CA ARG A 198 9.46 -8.38 8.03
C ARG A 198 10.22 -9.29 8.99
N GLU A 199 11.54 -9.39 8.85
CA GLU A 199 12.36 -10.25 9.71
C GLU A 199 12.35 -9.81 11.17
N THR A 200 12.35 -8.50 11.45
CA THR A 200 12.19 -7.94 12.81
C THR A 200 10.85 -8.33 13.41
N TRP A 201 9.76 -8.23 12.63
CA TRP A 201 8.44 -8.69 13.07
C TRP A 201 8.42 -10.18 13.38
N VAL A 202 9.00 -11.01 12.50
CA VAL A 202 9.08 -12.47 12.70
C VAL A 202 9.88 -12.80 13.96
N GLN A 203 11.01 -12.12 14.19
CA GLN A 203 11.82 -12.31 15.39
C GLN A 203 11.02 -12.02 16.66
N HIS A 204 10.42 -10.84 16.77
CA HIS A 204 9.63 -10.48 17.95
C HIS A 204 8.44 -11.42 18.15
N LEU A 205 7.70 -11.77 17.09
CA LEU A 205 6.57 -12.69 17.21
C LEU A 205 6.98 -14.07 17.71
N ARG A 206 8.14 -14.59 17.29
CA ARG A 206 8.68 -15.86 17.79
C ARG A 206 9.06 -15.80 19.27
N GLU A 207 9.43 -14.63 19.81
CA GLU A 207 9.69 -14.46 21.24
C GLU A 207 8.41 -14.61 22.07
N PHE A 208 7.26 -14.13 21.56
CA PHE A 208 5.96 -14.19 22.24
C PHE A 208 5.14 -15.46 22.00
N MET A 209 5.49 -16.26 20.97
CA MET A 209 4.81 -17.52 20.65
C MET A 209 5.34 -18.74 21.43
N LYS A 210 6.37 -18.57 22.25
CA LYS A 210 6.93 -19.64 23.10
C LYS A 210 5.94 -20.06 24.17
#